data_AF-A0A8T5MQ46-F1
#
_entry.id   AF-A0A8T5MQ46-F1
#
_cell.length_a   1.000
_cell.length_b   1.000
_cell.length_c   1.000
_cell.angle_alpha   90.00
_cell.angle_beta   90.00
_cell.angle_gamma   90.00
#
_symmetry.space_group_name_H-M   'P 1'
#
loop_
_entity.id
_entity.type
_entity.pdbx_description
1 polymer ?
#
loop_
_entity_poly.entity_id
_entity_poly.type
_entity_poly.pdbx_seq_one_letter_code
_entity_poly.pdbx_strand_id
1 'polypeptide(L)'
;MQDIFEYDIICDKCGEKMENSLMSRNGFNLRIKKCNSCGDVIVHPEDRAEYDNFVRLKKKEYEVKMRMVGNSYSVSIPREIVDFMKDQENMVNNMVRLSFQDFGRLSLMFNTGEAENRENENSNSRVIKSREVKIIKNNRPVIHTKQFVDSAHPEKNKTEIFKAPKKVKGKEE
;
A
#
# COMPACT_ATOMS: atom_id res chain seq x y z
N MET A 1 29.14 -12.74 -16.72
CA MET A 1 28.78 -12.27 -18.07
C MET A 1 28.87 -10.76 -18.01
N GLN A 2 29.56 -10.11 -18.97
CA GLN A 2 29.76 -8.65 -18.93
C GLN A 2 28.48 -7.93 -19.34
N ASP A 3 28.04 -6.94 -18.56
CA ASP A 3 26.84 -6.14 -18.82
C ASP A 3 27.21 -4.94 -19.70
N ILE A 4 26.39 -4.65 -20.72
CA ILE A 4 26.60 -3.52 -21.62
C ILE A 4 26.53 -2.17 -20.88
N PHE A 5 25.86 -2.12 -19.72
CA PHE A 5 25.79 -0.93 -18.87
C PHE A 5 27.07 -0.64 -18.08
N GLU A 6 28.05 -1.56 -18.06
CA GLU A 6 29.36 -1.31 -17.45
C GLU A 6 30.24 -0.41 -18.34
N TYR A 7 29.94 -0.33 -19.64
CA TYR A 7 30.70 0.47 -20.60
C TYR A 7 30.18 1.91 -20.70
N ASP A 8 31.02 2.78 -21.26
CA ASP A 8 30.67 4.14 -21.64
C ASP A 8 29.69 4.11 -22.83
N ILE A 9 28.46 4.54 -22.61
CA ILE A 9 27.43 4.64 -23.65
C ILE A 9 27.36 6.10 -24.11
N ILE A 10 27.37 6.30 -25.42
CA ILE A 10 27.26 7.62 -26.05
C ILE A 10 25.80 7.85 -26.44
N CYS A 11 25.28 9.05 -26.17
CA CYS A 11 23.93 9.44 -26.57
C CYS A 11 23.83 9.67 -28.08
N ASP A 12 22.83 9.06 -28.72
CA ASP A 12 22.60 9.17 -30.17
C ASP A 12 22.21 10.60 -30.62
N LYS A 13 21.56 11.38 -29.72
CA LYS A 13 21.07 12.72 -30.05
C LYS A 13 22.12 13.83 -29.97
N CYS A 14 23.02 13.75 -29.00
CA CYS A 14 24.02 14.80 -28.74
C CYS A 14 25.47 14.34 -28.85
N GLY A 15 25.73 13.04 -28.96
CA GLY A 15 27.10 12.50 -29.06
C GLY A 15 27.90 12.54 -27.76
N GLU A 16 27.28 12.93 -26.64
CA GLU A 16 27.96 12.99 -25.33
C GLU A 16 27.82 11.68 -24.55
N LYS A 17 28.76 11.45 -23.62
CA LYS A 17 28.73 10.28 -22.73
C LYS A 17 27.56 10.38 -21.75
N MET A 18 26.84 9.27 -21.58
CA MET A 18 25.76 9.15 -20.60
C MET A 18 26.31 8.74 -19.23
N GLU A 19 25.70 9.25 -18.16
CA GLU A 19 26.10 8.98 -16.78
C GLU A 19 25.23 7.88 -16.15
N ASN A 20 25.85 7.09 -15.28
CA ASN A 20 25.15 6.09 -14.48
C ASN A 20 24.31 6.78 -13.42
N SER A 21 23.04 6.43 -13.34
CA SER A 21 22.15 6.92 -12.28
C SER A 21 21.16 5.83 -11.87
N LEU A 22 20.55 6.00 -10.70
CA LEU A 22 19.47 5.15 -10.22
C LEU A 22 18.17 5.94 -10.27
N MET A 23 17.15 5.35 -10.89
CA MET A 23 15.81 5.92 -10.93
C MET A 23 14.88 5.07 -10.06
N SER A 24 14.37 5.65 -8.98
CA SER A 24 13.36 4.99 -8.16
C SER A 24 11.95 5.23 -8.74
N ARG A 25 11.23 4.16 -9.08
CA ARG A 25 9.83 4.20 -9.52
C ARG A 25 9.01 3.15 -8.78
N ASN A 26 7.95 3.58 -8.08
CA ASN A 26 7.07 2.70 -7.30
C ASN A 26 7.80 1.81 -6.28
N GLY A 27 8.91 2.30 -5.72
CA GLY A 27 9.75 1.53 -4.79
C GLY A 27 10.77 0.61 -5.47
N PHE A 28 10.77 0.53 -6.81
CA PHE A 28 11.74 -0.23 -7.58
C PHE A 28 12.91 0.66 -8.00
N ASN A 29 14.15 0.24 -7.75
CA ASN A 29 15.35 0.97 -8.14
C ASN A 29 15.85 0.45 -9.49
N LEU A 30 15.67 1.26 -10.53
CA LEU A 30 16.07 0.93 -11.90
C LEU A 30 17.47 1.48 -12.19
N ARG A 31 18.36 0.65 -12.75
CA ARG A 31 19.62 1.13 -13.30
C ARG A 31 19.35 1.86 -14.60
N ILE A 32 19.84 3.11 -14.67
CA ILE A 32 19.66 3.95 -15.86
C ILE A 32 20.98 4.59 -16.28
N LYS A 33 21.05 4.88 -17.57
CA LYS A 33 22.04 5.80 -18.17
C LYS A 33 21.29 7.05 -18.58
N LYS A 34 21.69 8.21 -18.05
CA LYS A 34 21.05 9.49 -18.33
C LYS A 34 22.00 10.41 -19.07
N CYS A 35 21.53 11.05 -20.13
CA CYS A 35 22.26 12.12 -20.79
C CYS A 35 21.99 13.47 -20.11
N ASN A 36 23.05 14.21 -19.79
CA ASN A 36 22.93 15.53 -19.15
C ASN A 36 22.48 16.63 -20.12
N SER A 37 22.83 16.54 -21.40
CA SER A 37 22.53 17.58 -22.38
C SER A 37 21.12 17.51 -22.96
N CYS A 38 20.64 16.34 -23.37
CA CYS A 38 19.31 16.18 -23.96
C CYS A 38 18.26 15.56 -23.02
N GLY A 39 18.69 15.04 -21.87
CA GLY A 39 17.79 14.42 -20.90
C GLY A 39 17.29 13.02 -21.29
N ASP A 40 17.83 12.40 -22.35
CA ASP A 40 17.45 11.06 -22.75
C ASP A 40 17.88 10.01 -21.69
N VAL A 41 17.06 8.96 -21.53
CA VAL A 41 17.24 7.97 -20.48
C VAL A 41 17.12 6.57 -21.06
N ILE A 42 18.16 5.76 -20.86
CA ILE A 42 18.16 4.35 -21.21
C ILE A 42 18.08 3.56 -19.91
N VAL A 43 17.04 2.71 -19.80
CA VAL A 43 16.85 1.81 -18.67
C VAL A 43 17.45 0.45 -19.01
N HIS A 44 18.08 -0.20 -18.04
CA HIS A 44 18.59 -1.56 -18.22
C HIS A 44 17.45 -2.51 -18.67
N PRO A 45 17.65 -3.33 -19.73
CA PRO A 45 16.58 -4.15 -20.29
C PRO A 45 16.04 -5.20 -19.31
N GLU A 46 16.89 -5.80 -18.47
CA GLU A 46 16.46 -6.77 -17.46
C GLU A 46 15.61 -6.09 -16.37
N ASP A 47 16.10 -5.00 -15.77
CA ASP A 47 15.37 -4.21 -14.77
C ASP A 47 14.02 -3.71 -15.30
N ARG A 48 13.97 -3.32 -16.58
CA ARG A 48 12.73 -2.93 -17.24
C ARG A 48 11.75 -4.10 -17.34
N ALA A 49 12.22 -5.28 -17.76
CA ALA A 49 11.38 -6.47 -17.86
C ALA A 49 10.85 -6.91 -16.49
N GLU A 50 11.68 -6.86 -15.45
CA GLU A 50 11.27 -7.14 -14.07
C GLU A 50 10.23 -6.15 -13.57
N TYR A 51 10.45 -4.85 -13.82
CA TYR A 51 9.49 -3.82 -13.46
C TYR A 51 8.15 -3.97 -14.18
N ASP A 52 8.15 -4.30 -15.47
CA ASP A 52 6.94 -4.56 -16.23
C ASP A 52 6.19 -5.79 -15.68
N ASN A 53 6.93 -6.84 -15.29
CA ASN A 53 6.37 -8.01 -14.60
C ASN A 53 5.76 -7.62 -13.24
N PHE A 54 6.42 -6.76 -12.47
CA PHE A 54 5.89 -6.23 -11.21
C PHE A 54 4.57 -5.49 -11.41
N VAL A 55 4.53 -4.57 -12.37
CA VAL A 55 3.31 -3.79 -12.68
C VAL A 55 2.17 -4.73 -13.08
N ARG A 56 2.47 -5.80 -13.82
CA ARG A 56 1.49 -6.84 -14.18
C ARG A 56 0.99 -7.61 -12.95
N LEU A 57 1.89 -8.07 -12.08
CA LEU A 57 1.53 -8.81 -10.87
C LEU A 57 0.69 -7.96 -9.91
N LYS A 58 1.04 -6.67 -9.75
CA LYS A 58 0.32 -5.72 -8.88
C LYS A 58 -1.12 -5.46 -9.34
N LYS A 59 -1.37 -5.49 -10.65
CA LYS A 59 -2.71 -5.27 -11.23
C LYS A 59 -3.55 -6.53 -11.32
N LYS A 60 -2.94 -7.72 -11.15
CA LYS A 60 -3.61 -9.00 -11.28
C LYS A 60 -4.41 -9.29 -10.02
N GLU A 61 -5.69 -9.60 -10.19
CA GLU A 61 -6.54 -10.10 -9.11
C GLU A 61 -6.42 -11.63 -9.05
N TYR A 62 -6.38 -12.17 -7.84
CA TYR A 62 -6.23 -13.61 -7.61
C TYR A 62 -7.43 -14.13 -6.81
N GLU A 63 -8.15 -15.07 -7.40
CA GLU A 63 -9.14 -15.86 -6.67
C GLU A 63 -8.44 -17.03 -6.00
N VAL A 64 -8.43 -17.03 -4.67
CA VAL A 64 -7.76 -18.05 -3.87
C VAL A 64 -8.77 -18.85 -3.06
N LYS A 65 -8.52 -20.16 -2.93
CA LYS A 65 -9.38 -21.04 -2.15
C LYS A 65 -9.04 -20.95 -0.67
N MET A 66 -10.07 -20.80 0.16
CA MET A 66 -9.96 -20.99 1.60
C MET A 66 -10.11 -22.48 1.91
N ARG A 67 -9.26 -23.00 2.81
CA ARG A 67 -9.34 -24.37 3.31
C ARG A 67 -9.36 -24.37 4.82
N MET A 68 -10.24 -25.17 5.42
CA MET A 68 -10.25 -25.43 6.86
C MET A 68 -9.05 -26.31 7.24
N VAL A 69 -8.32 -25.90 8.28
CA VAL A 69 -7.18 -26.64 8.84
C VAL A 69 -7.31 -26.62 10.36
N GLY A 70 -7.68 -27.76 10.94
CA GLY A 70 -8.02 -27.83 12.37
C GLY A 70 -9.19 -26.91 12.70
N ASN A 71 -8.98 -25.98 13.65
CA ASN A 71 -10.00 -25.00 14.08
C ASN A 71 -9.86 -23.64 13.37
N SER A 72 -9.05 -23.53 12.32
CA SER A 72 -8.80 -22.27 11.62
C SER A 72 -8.98 -22.41 10.10
N TYR A 73 -9.01 -21.27 9.41
CA TYR A 73 -8.96 -21.21 7.95
C TYR A 73 -7.55 -20.85 7.48
N SER A 74 -7.15 -21.46 6.38
CA SER A 74 -5.94 -21.15 5.63
C SER A 74 -6.30 -20.58 4.27
N VAL A 75 -5.50 -19.62 3.80
CA VAL A 75 -5.60 -19.04 2.45
C VAL A 75 -4.34 -19.46 1.70
N SER A 76 -4.50 -20.08 0.53
CA SER A 76 -3.36 -20.43 -0.32
C SER A 76 -2.89 -19.21 -1.10
N ILE A 77 -1.66 -18.76 -0.86
CA ILE A 77 -1.04 -17.65 -1.60
C ILE A 77 -0.37 -18.21 -2.86
N PRO A 78 -0.70 -17.71 -4.07
CA PRO A 78 -0.05 -18.11 -5.30
C PRO A 78 1.47 -17.94 -5.24
N ARG A 79 2.22 -18.93 -5.77
CA ARG A 79 3.69 -18.90 -5.79
C ARG A 79 4.25 -17.65 -6.44
N GLU A 80 3.62 -17.18 -7.53
CA GLU A 80 4.01 -15.95 -8.24
C GLU A 80 4.16 -14.73 -7.30
N ILE A 81 3.28 -14.60 -6.30
CA ILE A 81 3.34 -13.51 -5.32
C ILE A 81 4.53 -13.74 -4.38
N VAL A 82 4.70 -14.97 -3.90
CA VAL A 82 5.78 -15.34 -2.96
C VAL A 82 7.16 -15.17 -3.61
N ASP A 83 7.31 -15.62 -4.85
CA ASP A 83 8.56 -15.53 -5.60
C ASP A 83 8.91 -14.05 -5.86
N PHE A 84 7.93 -13.25 -6.29
CA PHE A 84 8.11 -11.80 -6.43
C PHE A 84 8.59 -11.13 -5.12
N MET A 85 8.00 -11.50 -3.98
CA MET A 85 8.39 -10.91 -2.71
C MET A 85 9.82 -11.29 -2.30
N LYS A 86 10.26 -12.52 -2.60
CA LYS A 86 11.64 -12.96 -2.38
C LYS A 86 12.66 -12.29 -3.29
N ASP A 87 12.26 -11.94 -4.51
CA ASP A 87 13.14 -11.27 -5.46
C ASP A 87 13.37 -9.79 -5.07
N GLN A 88 12.41 -9.17 -4.38
CA GLN A 88 12.48 -7.78 -3.95
C GLN A 88 13.09 -7.59 -2.57
N GLU A 89 12.76 -8.49 -1.65
CA GLU A 89 13.26 -8.47 -0.29
C GLU A 89 14.06 -9.73 -0.09
N ASN A 90 15.29 -9.62 0.41
CA ASN A 90 15.96 -10.73 1.06
C ASN A 90 15.11 -11.12 2.28
N MET A 91 14.00 -11.84 2.05
CA MET A 91 12.97 -12.16 3.03
C MET A 91 13.55 -13.16 4.03
N VAL A 92 14.30 -12.63 4.99
CA VAL A 92 14.71 -13.33 6.19
C VAL A 92 13.59 -13.08 7.19
N ASN A 93 12.65 -14.02 7.24
CA ASN A 93 11.64 -14.30 8.27
C ASN A 93 10.20 -14.36 7.70
N ASN A 94 9.68 -15.58 7.58
CA ASN A 94 8.36 -15.94 7.04
C ASN A 94 7.16 -15.48 7.91
N MET A 95 7.32 -14.48 8.78
CA MET A 95 6.24 -14.04 9.66
C MET A 95 5.30 -13.08 8.94
N VAL A 96 4.01 -13.45 8.92
CA VAL A 96 2.94 -12.68 8.29
C VAL A 96 1.94 -12.27 9.35
N ARG A 97 1.58 -10.98 9.37
CA ARG A 97 0.53 -10.43 10.24
C ARG A 97 -0.78 -10.35 9.47
N LEU A 98 -1.85 -10.93 10.02
CA LEU A 98 -3.20 -10.82 9.49
C LEU A 98 -4.00 -9.82 10.34
N SER A 99 -4.69 -8.88 9.68
CA SER A 99 -5.54 -7.90 10.34
C SER A 99 -6.90 -7.80 9.65
N PHE A 100 -7.96 -7.71 10.45
CA PHE A 100 -9.30 -7.35 9.97
C PHE A 100 -9.37 -5.84 9.91
N GLN A 101 -9.56 -5.27 8.72
CA GLN A 101 -9.61 -3.81 8.55
C GLN A 101 -11.06 -3.33 8.64
N ASP A 102 -11.90 -3.80 7.72
CA ASP A 102 -13.31 -3.40 7.59
C ASP A 102 -14.15 -4.62 7.22
N PHE A 103 -15.48 -4.48 7.24
CA PHE A 103 -16.40 -5.53 6.82
C PHE A 103 -16.03 -6.07 5.43
N GLY A 104 -15.77 -7.38 5.36
CA GLY A 104 -15.41 -8.06 4.12
C GLY A 104 -13.94 -7.89 3.69
N ARG A 105 -13.11 -7.17 4.47
CA ARG A 105 -11.70 -6.94 4.13
C ARG A 105 -10.75 -7.48 5.19
N LEU A 106 -9.97 -8.48 4.78
CA LEU A 106 -8.81 -8.97 5.50
C LEU A 106 -7.54 -8.44 4.81
N SER A 107 -6.57 -7.99 5.60
CA SER A 107 -5.27 -7.54 5.10
C SER A 107 -4.16 -8.41 5.67
N LEU A 108 -3.34 -8.96 4.79
CA LEU A 108 -2.08 -9.64 5.12
C LEU A 108 -0.93 -8.64 4.97
N MET A 109 -0.05 -8.59 5.95
CA MET A 109 1.16 -7.77 5.96
C MET A 109 2.36 -8.66 6.24
N PHE A 110 3.33 -8.65 5.34
CA PHE A 110 4.57 -9.40 5.49
C PHE A 110 5.57 -8.55 6.29
N ASN A 111 6.28 -9.16 7.22
CA ASN A 111 7.29 -8.47 8.02
C ASN A 111 8.59 -8.44 7.22
N THR A 112 8.88 -7.29 6.63
CA THR A 112 10.09 -7.06 5.84
C THR A 112 11.17 -6.69 6.87
N GLY A 113 12.27 -7.45 6.91
CA GLY A 113 13.22 -7.52 8.04
C GLY A 113 13.95 -6.24 8.46
N GLU A 114 13.55 -5.06 7.99
CA GLU A 114 14.12 -3.78 8.44
C GLU A 114 13.57 -3.31 9.81
N ALA A 115 12.58 -4.01 10.36
CA ALA A 115 11.97 -3.67 11.64
C ALA A 115 12.63 -4.32 12.88
N GLU A 116 13.49 -5.32 12.71
CA GLU A 116 14.06 -6.06 13.86
C GLU A 116 15.25 -5.35 14.53
N ASN A 117 15.74 -4.23 13.98
CA ASN A 117 16.65 -3.30 14.67
C ASN A 117 15.95 -2.00 15.15
N ARG A 118 14.62 -1.93 15.07
CA ARG A 118 13.83 -0.85 15.69
C ARG A 118 13.06 -1.35 16.90
N GLU A 119 13.74 -2.09 17.78
CA GLU A 119 13.31 -2.26 19.17
C GLU A 119 13.50 -0.96 19.98
N ASN A 120 13.10 0.22 19.49
CA ASN A 120 12.89 1.41 20.32
C ASN A 120 12.33 2.66 19.62
N GLU A 121 11.58 2.52 18.53
CA GLU A 121 10.77 3.64 18.05
C GLU A 121 9.30 3.28 18.14
N ASN A 122 8.69 3.89 19.14
CA ASN A 122 7.27 4.18 19.24
C ASN A 122 6.75 4.61 17.86
N SER A 123 6.34 3.64 17.04
CA SER A 123 5.75 3.94 15.75
C SER A 123 4.37 4.52 16.03
N ASN A 124 4.35 5.84 16.21
CA ASN A 124 3.20 6.68 15.93
C ASN A 124 2.88 6.55 14.45
N SER A 125 2.49 5.34 14.02
CA SER A 125 1.77 5.15 12.78
C SER A 125 0.57 6.09 12.88
N ARG A 126 0.49 7.06 11.96
CA ARG A 126 -0.62 8.00 11.94
C ARG A 126 -1.90 7.21 11.73
N VAL A 127 -2.72 7.11 12.76
CA VAL A 127 -3.99 6.40 12.76
C VAL A 127 -5.06 7.41 12.38
N ILE A 128 -5.54 7.33 11.13
CA ILE A 128 -6.72 8.05 10.67
C ILE A 128 -7.91 7.09 10.74
N LYS A 129 -8.91 7.41 11.56
CA LYS A 129 -10.17 6.65 11.68
C LYS A 129 -11.34 7.54 11.28
N SER A 130 -12.19 7.03 10.42
CA SER A 130 -13.51 7.60 10.16
C SER A 130 -14.58 6.58 10.55
N ARG A 131 -15.57 6.99 11.35
CA ARG A 131 -16.66 6.13 11.82
C ARG A 131 -18.00 6.80 11.60
N GLU A 132 -18.92 6.11 10.93
CA GLU A 132 -20.29 6.56 10.72
C GLU A 132 -21.25 5.60 11.44
N VAL A 133 -22.07 6.12 12.34
CA VAL A 133 -23.05 5.34 13.11
C VAL A 133 -24.44 5.90 12.84
N LYS A 134 -25.34 5.07 12.28
CA LYS A 134 -26.76 5.39 12.10
C LYS A 134 -27.59 4.52 13.03
N ILE A 135 -28.22 5.12 14.03
CA ILE A 135 -29.18 4.46 14.90
C ILE A 135 -30.56 4.65 14.30
N ILE A 136 -31.14 3.55 13.85
CA ILE A 136 -32.49 3.49 13.28
C ILE A 136 -33.42 2.93 14.36
N LYS A 137 -34.57 3.59 14.61
CA LYS A 137 -35.68 3.01 15.39
C LYS A 137 -36.94 3.09 14.53
N ASN A 138 -37.71 2.00 14.46
CA ASN A 138 -38.96 1.92 13.68
C ASN A 138 -38.78 2.36 12.22
N ASN A 139 -37.75 1.85 11.52
CA ASN A 139 -37.38 2.22 10.15
C ASN A 139 -37.11 3.72 9.91
N ARG A 140 -36.89 4.52 10.95
CA ARG A 140 -36.51 5.94 10.83
C ARG A 140 -35.16 6.21 11.50
N PRO A 141 -34.24 6.95 10.86
CA PRO A 141 -32.97 7.33 11.46
C PRO A 141 -33.22 8.31 12.61
N VAL A 142 -32.87 7.89 13.83
CA VAL A 142 -33.04 8.71 15.05
C VAL A 142 -31.78 9.53 15.32
N ILE A 143 -30.62 8.92 15.11
CA ILE A 143 -29.32 9.53 15.35
C ILE A 143 -28.38 9.09 14.25
N HIS A 144 -27.66 10.05 13.67
CA HIS A 144 -26.57 9.78 12.76
C HIS A 144 -25.34 10.52 13.27
N THR A 145 -24.27 9.78 13.56
CA THR A 145 -23.03 10.32 14.09
C THR A 145 -21.90 10.04 13.10
N LYS A 146 -21.15 11.07 12.70
CA LYS A 146 -19.90 10.95 11.95
C LYS A 146 -18.74 11.34 12.85
N GLN A 147 -17.75 10.48 13.00
CA GLN A 147 -16.54 10.73 13.77
C GLN A 147 -15.33 10.65 12.84
N PHE A 148 -14.41 11.59 13.00
CA PHE A 148 -13.11 11.61 12.35
C PHE A 148 -12.04 11.80 13.42
N VAL A 149 -11.04 10.92 13.43
CA VAL A 149 -9.94 10.92 14.39
C VAL A 149 -8.62 10.75 13.63
N ASP A 150 -7.64 11.59 13.94
CA ASP A 150 -6.28 11.55 13.42
C ASP A 150 -5.31 11.60 14.61
N SER A 151 -4.51 10.54 14.79
CA SER A 151 -3.57 10.47 15.92
C SER A 151 -2.40 11.45 15.79
N ALA A 152 -2.06 11.91 14.57
CA ALA A 152 -0.98 12.88 14.36
C ALA A 152 -1.45 14.33 14.48
N HIS A 153 -2.77 14.56 14.36
CA HIS A 153 -3.38 15.88 14.44
C HIS A 153 -4.65 15.85 15.32
N PRO A 154 -4.51 15.65 16.65
CA PRO A 154 -5.66 15.57 17.55
C PRO A 154 -6.59 16.80 17.48
N GLU A 155 -6.06 17.96 17.11
CA GLU A 155 -6.80 19.22 16.91
C GLU A 155 -7.80 19.16 15.76
N LYS A 156 -7.64 18.22 14.81
CA LYS A 156 -8.55 18.03 13.67
C LYS A 156 -9.65 17.01 13.93
N ASN A 157 -9.67 16.40 15.11
CA ASN A 157 -10.67 15.40 15.47
C ASN A 157 -12.05 16.05 15.58
N LYS A 158 -13.04 15.49 14.87
CA LYS A 158 -14.40 16.04 14.87
C LYS A 158 -15.45 14.95 15.00
N THR A 159 -16.51 15.27 15.73
CA THR A 159 -17.70 14.43 15.88
C THR A 159 -18.94 15.26 15.53
N GLU A 160 -19.59 14.92 14.42
CA GLU A 160 -20.82 15.54 13.95
C GLU A 160 -22.00 14.64 14.32
N ILE A 161 -22.99 15.18 15.06
CA ILE A 161 -24.19 14.44 15.46
C ILE A 161 -25.41 15.09 14.80
N PHE A 162 -26.05 14.35 13.91
CA PHE A 162 -27.32 14.69 13.28
C PHE A 162 -28.46 14.03 14.05
N LYS A 163 -29.26 14.83 14.76
CA LYS A 163 -30.50 14.37 15.41
C LYS A 163 -31.69 14.76 14.54
N ALA A 164 -32.63 13.83 14.35
CA ALA A 164 -33.90 14.17 13.71
C ALA A 164 -34.63 15.25 14.55
N PRO A 165 -35.26 16.25 13.91
CA PRO A 165 -35.98 17.29 14.65
C PRO A 165 -37.11 16.66 15.48
N LYS A 166 -37.15 16.97 16.78
CA LYS A 166 -38.31 16.66 17.61
C LYS A 166 -39.49 17.49 17.08
N LYS A 167 -40.58 16.84 16.66
CA LYS A 167 -41.86 17.54 16.47
C LYS A 167 -42.23 18.18 17.81
N VAL A 168 -42.11 19.49 17.92
CA VAL A 168 -42.67 20.25 19.04
C VAL A 168 -44.18 20.04 18.95
N LYS A 169 -44.77 19.36 19.93
CA LYS A 169 -46.22 19.33 20.09
C LYS A 169 -46.64 20.76 20.42
N GLY A 170 -47.17 21.46 19.42
CA GLY A 170 -47.83 22.74 19.63
C GLY A 170 -48.99 22.56 20.60
N LYS A 171 -49.12 23.55 21.49
CA LYS A 171 -50.23 23.75 22.43
C LYS A 171 -51.56 23.65 21.69
N GLU A 172 -52.47 22.83 22.22
CA GLU A 172 -53.90 23.02 22.02
C GLU A 172 -54.31 24.24 22.86
N GLU A 173 -54.99 25.17 22.16
CA GLU A 173 -55.91 26.24 22.61
C GLU A 173 -55.48 27.21 23.72
#